data_AF-A0A7S2HGK5-F1
#
_entry.id   AF-A0A7S2HGK5-F1
#
_cell.length_a   1.000
_cell.length_b   1.000
_cell.length_c   1.000
_cell.angle_alpha   90.00
_cell.angle_beta   90.00
_cell.angle_gamma   90.00
#
_symmetry.space_group_name_H-M   'P 1'
#
loop_
_entity.id
_entity.type
_entity.pdbx_description
1 polymer ?
#
loop_
_entity_poly.entity_id
_entity_poly.type
_entity_poly.pdbx_seq_one_letter_code
_entity_poly.pdbx_strand_id
1 'polypeptide(L)'
;LTGMQPWEQISAESGFPEAFRYNGWNGAAQIAAAGEVITLPVVVLICLMAQPRLQYAVAKDGLLPKLFCEVDETGNLLKGTIVSGIGLVLVATFVPFQYIDDLISAGILVAFNITDSAV
;
A
#
# COMPACT_ATOMS: atom_id res chain seq x y z
N LEU A 1 -7.50 1.92 20.51
CA LEU A 1 -8.88 1.72 20.02
C LEU A 1 -9.70 0.83 20.96
N THR A 2 -9.24 -0.39 21.30
CA THR A 2 -9.92 -1.30 22.25
C THR A 2 -10.10 -0.77 23.68
N GLY A 3 -9.33 0.24 24.09
CA GLY A 3 -9.53 0.97 25.35
C GLY A 3 -10.43 2.22 25.24
N MET A 4 -10.82 2.63 24.02
CA MET A 4 -11.66 3.81 23.76
C MET A 4 -13.05 3.42 23.23
N GLN A 5 -13.18 2.25 22.63
CA GLN A 5 -14.42 1.74 22.06
C GLN A 5 -14.42 0.19 22.14
N PRO A 6 -15.59 -0.44 22.42
CA PRO A 6 -15.71 -1.90 22.37
C PRO A 6 -15.29 -2.45 21.01
N TRP A 7 -14.59 -3.59 21.01
CA TRP A 7 -13.98 -4.17 19.80
C TRP A 7 -14.98 -4.44 18.66
N GLU A 8 -16.24 -4.75 19.01
CA GLU A 8 -17.32 -5.00 18.05
C GLU A 8 -17.75 -3.76 17.26
N GLN A 9 -17.44 -2.56 17.76
CA GLN A 9 -17.90 -1.30 17.18
C GLN A 9 -16.78 -0.53 16.45
N ILE A 10 -15.54 -1.04 16.48
CA ILE A 10 -14.41 -0.40 15.81
C ILE A 10 -14.60 -0.52 14.29
N SER A 11 -14.67 0.63 13.63
CA SER A 11 -14.74 0.69 12.17
C SER A 11 -13.45 0.15 11.54
N ALA A 12 -13.61 -0.75 10.56
CA ALA A 12 -12.51 -1.28 9.77
C ALA A 12 -11.97 -0.27 8.74
N GLU A 13 -12.77 0.73 8.38
CA GLU A 13 -12.42 1.74 7.37
C GLU A 13 -11.80 3.00 7.99
N SER A 14 -12.34 3.46 9.13
CA SER A 14 -11.95 4.73 9.77
C SER A 14 -11.86 4.60 11.29
N GLY A 15 -10.98 3.71 11.77
CA GLY A 15 -10.91 3.36 13.18
C GLY A 15 -10.59 4.53 14.13
N PHE A 16 -9.64 5.42 13.78
CA PHE A 16 -9.22 6.50 14.67
C PHE A 16 -10.24 7.64 14.81
N PRO A 17 -10.74 8.26 13.72
CA PRO A 17 -11.69 9.36 13.83
C PRO A 17 -13.01 8.93 14.49
N GLU A 18 -13.47 7.71 14.19
CA GLU A 18 -14.70 7.15 14.74
C GLU A 18 -14.58 6.86 16.24
N ALA A 19 -13.45 6.31 16.68
CA ALA A 19 -13.20 6.11 18.10
C ALA A 19 -13.09 7.43 18.90
N PHE A 20 -12.50 8.48 18.32
CA PHE A 20 -12.49 9.80 18.95
C PHE A 20 -13.89 10.43 19.01
N ARG A 21 -14.72 10.25 17.97
CA ARG A 21 -16.13 10.68 17.99
C ARG A 21 -16.94 9.92 19.02
N TYR A 22 -16.75 8.61 19.14
CA TYR A 22 -17.43 7.78 20.14
C TYR A 22 -17.19 8.29 21.57
N ASN A 23 -15.96 8.74 21.85
CA ASN A 23 -15.59 9.30 23.16
C ASN A 23 -15.91 10.81 23.32
N GLY A 24 -16.64 11.42 22.37
CA GLY A 24 -17.03 12.83 22.40
C GLY A 24 -15.94 13.84 22.03
N TRP A 25 -14.75 13.40 21.61
CA TRP A 25 -13.60 14.24 21.29
C TRP A 25 -13.60 14.67 19.82
N ASN A 26 -14.58 15.51 19.45
CA ASN A 26 -14.79 15.93 18.06
C ASN A 26 -13.59 16.68 17.44
N GLY A 27 -12.86 17.48 18.22
CA GLY A 27 -11.68 18.18 17.73
C GLY A 27 -10.54 17.23 17.34
N ALA A 28 -10.28 16.21 18.17
CA ALA A 28 -9.27 15.19 17.87
C ALA A 28 -9.68 14.32 16.67
N ALA A 29 -10.98 14.00 16.56
CA ALA A 29 -11.50 13.24 15.42
C ALA A 29 -11.29 13.97 14.08
N GLN A 30 -11.52 15.29 14.05
CA GLN A 30 -11.32 16.09 12.84
C GLN A 30 -9.84 16.17 12.42
N ILE A 31 -8.93 16.31 13.40
CA ILE A 31 -7.49 16.31 13.13
C ILE A 31 -7.03 14.96 12.58
N ALA A 32 -7.50 13.85 13.20
CA ALA A 32 -7.18 12.51 12.74
C ALA A 32 -7.70 12.25 11.32
N ALA A 33 -8.96 12.59 11.04
CA ALA A 33 -9.56 12.44 9.71
C ALA A 33 -8.83 13.27 8.64
N ALA A 34 -8.46 14.52 8.97
CA ALA A 34 -7.68 15.36 8.07
C ALA A 34 -6.29 14.76 7.79
N GLY A 35 -5.65 14.18 8.82
CA GLY A 35 -4.40 13.44 8.67
C GLY A 35 -4.54 12.25 7.73
N GLU A 36 -5.55 11.41 7.92
CA GLU A 36 -5.81 10.24 7.07
C GLU A 36 -5.99 10.62 5.60
N VAL A 37 -6.82 11.64 5.31
CA VAL A 37 -7.07 12.11 3.93
C VAL A 37 -5.79 12.60 3.25
N ILE A 38 -4.86 13.21 3.99
CA ILE A 38 -3.60 13.70 3.45
C ILE A 38 -2.56 12.57 3.34
N THR A 39 -2.47 11.69 4.33
CA THR A 39 -1.41 10.68 4.42
C THR A 39 -1.65 9.49 3.51
N LEU A 40 -2.90 9.01 3.36
CA LEU A 40 -3.22 7.86 2.50
C LEU A 40 -2.72 8.02 1.05
N PRO A 41 -3.00 9.12 0.33
CA PRO A 41 -2.49 9.29 -1.03
C PRO A 41 -0.96 9.44 -1.08
N VAL A 42 -0.34 10.00 -0.05
CA VAL A 42 1.12 10.13 0.03
C VAL A 42 1.78 8.76 0.13
N VAL A 43 1.24 7.84 0.94
CA VAL A 43 1.74 6.47 1.03
C VAL A 43 1.63 5.76 -0.32
N VAL A 44 0.49 5.89 -1.00
CA VAL A 44 0.30 5.32 -2.36
C VAL A 44 1.33 5.88 -3.35
N LEU A 45 1.60 7.19 -3.31
CA LEU A 45 2.59 7.83 -4.17
C LEU A 45 4.01 7.32 -3.89
N ILE A 46 4.39 7.14 -2.62
CA ILE A 46 5.69 6.58 -2.23
C ILE A 46 5.82 5.14 -2.74
N CYS A 47 4.77 4.32 -2.62
CA CYS A 47 4.76 2.95 -3.14
C CYS A 47 4.91 2.90 -4.66
N LEU A 48 4.21 3.76 -5.40
CA LEU A 48 4.33 3.86 -6.86
C LEU A 48 5.73 4.29 -7.31
N MET A 49 6.44 5.09 -6.51
CA MET A 49 7.83 5.48 -6.80
C MET A 49 8.84 4.34 -6.55
N ALA A 50 8.53 3.42 -5.61
CA ALA A 50 9.38 2.29 -5.28
C ALA A 50 9.23 1.10 -6.25
N GLN A 51 7.99 0.81 -6.69
CA GLN A 51 7.66 -0.34 -7.54
C GLN A 51 8.53 -0.49 -8.83
N PRO A 52 8.74 0.56 -9.64
CA PRO A 52 9.46 0.45 -10.91
C PRO A 52 10.92 0.04 -10.71
N ARG A 53 11.55 0.46 -9.60
CA ARG A 53 12.94 0.11 -9.29
C ARG A 53 13.09 -1.36 -8.96
N LEU A 54 12.13 -1.92 -8.21
CA LEU A 54 12.09 -3.35 -7.92
C LEU A 54 11.88 -4.17 -9.20
N GLN A 55 10.91 -3.78 -10.02
CA GLN A 55 10.64 -4.46 -11.30
C GLN A 55 11.84 -4.46 -12.23
N TYR A 56 12.57 -3.34 -12.28
CA TYR A 56 13.80 -3.25 -13.07
C TYR A 56 14.91 -4.17 -12.57
N ALA A 57 15.11 -4.25 -11.25
CA ALA A 57 16.10 -5.17 -10.68
C ALA A 57 15.76 -6.63 -11.03
N VAL A 58 14.50 -7.04 -10.84
CA VAL A 58 14.03 -8.39 -11.18
C VAL A 58 14.07 -8.67 -12.70
N ALA A 59 13.81 -7.66 -13.53
CA ALA A 59 13.90 -7.78 -14.98
C ALA A 59 15.37 -7.85 -15.47
N LYS A 60 16.29 -7.14 -14.80
CA LYS A 60 17.74 -7.22 -15.06
C LYS A 60 18.29 -8.62 -14.74
N ASP A 61 17.75 -9.27 -13.72
CA ASP A 61 18.07 -10.66 -13.37
C ASP A 61 17.44 -11.69 -14.35
N GLY A 62 16.69 -11.22 -15.36
CA GLY A 62 16.12 -12.06 -16.43
C GLY A 62 14.81 -12.74 -16.08
N LEU A 63 14.24 -12.46 -14.89
CA LEU A 63 12.99 -13.07 -14.40
C LEU A 63 11.71 -12.43 -14.98
N LEU A 64 11.79 -11.20 -15.50
CA LEU A 64 10.66 -10.47 -16.09
C LEU A 64 10.91 -10.12 -17.57
N PRO A 65 9.87 -10.01 -18.41
CA PRO A 65 10.00 -9.66 -19.82
C PRO A 65 10.73 -8.33 -20.02
N LYS A 66 11.58 -8.25 -21.06
CA LYS A 66 12.40 -7.07 -21.38
C LYS A 66 11.61 -5.76 -21.56
N LEU A 67 10.29 -5.82 -21.76
CA LEU A 67 9.40 -4.65 -21.76
C LEU A 67 9.44 -3.85 -20.44
N PHE A 68 9.72 -4.50 -19.30
CA PHE A 68 9.87 -3.82 -18.00
C PHE A 68 11.27 -3.23 -17.78
N CYS A 69 12.25 -3.59 -18.62
CA CYS A 69 13.59 -2.99 -18.64
C CYS A 69 13.68 -1.77 -19.55
N GLU A 70 12.61 -1.40 -20.26
CA GLU A 70 12.66 -0.33 -21.24
C GLU A 70 12.69 1.03 -20.53
N VAL A 71 13.90 1.59 -20.45
CA VAL A 71 14.19 2.87 -19.82
C VAL A 71 14.07 3.97 -20.87
N ASP A 72 13.49 5.11 -20.49
CA ASP A 72 13.46 6.29 -21.35
C ASP A 72 14.86 6.91 -21.51
N GLU A 73 15.07 7.80 -22.49
CA GLU A 73 16.37 8.43 -22.79
C GLU A 73 17.00 9.15 -21.59
N THR A 74 16.19 9.52 -20.59
CA THR A 74 16.63 10.18 -19.34
C THR A 74 16.91 9.20 -18.19
N GLY A 75 16.82 7.88 -18.41
CA GLY A 75 16.99 6.88 -17.36
C GLY A 75 15.75 6.65 -16.48
N ASN A 76 14.60 7.19 -16.88
CA ASN A 76 13.34 7.05 -16.15
C ASN A 76 12.54 5.81 -16.60
N LEU A 77 11.96 5.10 -15.65
CA LEU A 77 11.18 3.87 -15.88
C LEU A 77 9.69 4.15 -16.10
N LEU A 78 9.37 5.11 -16.96
CA LEU A 78 7.99 5.58 -17.15
C LEU A 78 7.05 4.47 -17.64
N LYS A 79 7.50 3.63 -18.58
CA LYS A 79 6.70 2.51 -19.10
C LYS A 79 6.39 1.48 -18.02
N GLY A 80 7.37 1.16 -17.17
CA GLY A 80 7.20 0.30 -16.01
C GLY A 80 6.17 0.86 -15.03
N THR A 81 6.29 2.13 -14.66
CA THR A 81 5.33 2.79 -13.76
C THR A 81 3.90 2.80 -14.32
N ILE A 82 3.72 3.07 -15.60
CA ILE A 82 2.39 3.12 -16.23
C ILE A 82 1.74 1.74 -16.24
N VAL A 83 2.47 0.70 -16.65
CA VAL A 83 1.94 -0.68 -16.68
C VAL A 83 1.56 -1.15 -15.27
N SER A 84 2.42 -0.88 -14.29
CA SER A 84 2.18 -1.23 -12.88
C SER A 84 1.01 -0.46 -12.28
N GLY A 85 0.91 0.83 -12.60
CA GLY A 85 -0.21 1.67 -12.18
C GLY A 85 -1.55 1.21 -12.77
N ILE A 86 -1.58 0.86 -14.06
CA ILE A 86 -2.78 0.29 -14.69
C ILE A 86 -3.15 -1.03 -14.04
N GLY A 87 -2.17 -1.91 -13.80
CA GLY A 87 -2.40 -3.17 -13.09
C GLY A 87 -2.97 -2.96 -11.69
N LEU A 88 -2.42 -2.00 -10.94
CA LEU A 88 -2.91 -1.61 -9.62
C LEU A 88 -4.36 -1.11 -9.67
N VAL A 89 -4.69 -0.22 -10.61
CA VAL A 89 -6.05 0.32 -10.76
C VAL A 89 -7.04 -0.79 -11.09
N LEU A 90 -6.67 -1.71 -11.98
CA LEU A 90 -7.52 -2.86 -12.32
C LEU A 90 -7.76 -3.73 -11.08
N VAL A 91 -6.71 -4.15 -10.39
CA VAL A 91 -6.84 -4.99 -9.19
C VAL A 91 -7.66 -4.29 -8.11
N ALA A 92 -7.40 -3.00 -7.85
CA ALA A 92 -8.14 -2.22 -6.87
C ALA A 92 -9.62 -2.02 -7.24
N THR A 93 -9.98 -2.04 -8.52
CA THR A 93 -11.37 -1.90 -8.98
C THR A 93 -12.16 -3.21 -8.86
N PHE A 94 -11.51 -4.36 -9.07
CA PHE A 94 -12.19 -5.66 -9.12
C PHE A 94 -12.10 -6.46 -7.81
N VAL A 95 -11.11 -6.21 -6.95
CA VAL A 95 -10.84 -7.02 -5.76
C VAL A 95 -11.12 -6.24 -4.48
N PRO A 96 -11.92 -6.78 -3.53
CA PRO A 96 -12.15 -6.14 -2.23
C PRO A 96 -10.87 -5.97 -1.42
N PHE A 97 -10.76 -4.84 -0.71
CA PHE A 97 -9.57 -4.47 0.07
C PHE A 97 -9.17 -5.55 1.10
N GLN A 98 -10.13 -6.22 1.73
CA GLN A 98 -9.85 -7.26 2.75
C GLN A 98 -8.95 -8.38 2.21
N TYR A 99 -9.23 -8.88 1.00
CA TYR A 99 -8.40 -9.93 0.39
C TYR A 99 -7.02 -9.42 -0.01
N ILE A 100 -6.92 -8.14 -0.40
CA ILE A 100 -5.64 -7.53 -0.76
C ILE A 100 -4.76 -7.38 0.49
N ASP A 101 -5.32 -6.93 1.60
CA ASP A 101 -4.59 -6.76 2.86
C ASP A 101 -4.06 -8.09 3.40
N ASP A 102 -4.89 -9.14 3.38
CA ASP A 102 -4.48 -10.50 3.75
C ASP A 102 -3.33 -11.00 2.87
N LEU A 103 -3.41 -10.77 1.55
CA LEU A 103 -2.36 -11.16 0.61
C LEU A 103 -1.05 -10.39 0.83
N ILE A 104 -1.13 -9.08 1.10
CA ILE A 104 0.03 -8.24 1.38
C ILE A 104 0.71 -8.72 2.65
N SER A 105 -0.06 -8.93 3.71
CA SER A 105 0.45 -9.40 5.01
C SER A 105 1.13 -10.77 4.87
N ALA A 106 0.49 -11.73 4.19
CA ALA A 106 1.09 -13.03 3.91
C ALA A 106 2.38 -12.92 3.08
N GLY A 107 2.39 -12.07 2.04
CA GLY A 107 3.56 -11.85 1.20
C GLY A 107 4.75 -11.25 1.97
N ILE A 108 4.49 -10.26 2.83
CA ILE A 108 5.52 -9.65 3.67
C ILE A 108 6.08 -10.66 4.68
N LEU A 109 5.23 -11.47 5.31
CA LEU A 109 5.66 -12.54 6.23
C LEU A 109 6.58 -13.55 5.52
N VAL A 110 6.23 -13.97 4.31
CA VAL A 110 7.07 -14.86 3.50
C VAL A 110 8.40 -14.19 3.14
N ALA A 111 8.40 -12.92 2.73
CA ALA A 111 9.62 -12.19 2.42
C ALA A 111 10.56 -12.08 3.62
N PHE A 112 10.03 -11.79 4.81
CA PHE A 112 10.82 -11.79 6.04
C PHE A 112 11.37 -13.18 6.38
N ASN A 113 10.54 -14.22 6.30
CA ASN A 113 10.98 -15.59 6.59
C ASN A 113 12.12 -16.06 5.68
N ILE A 114 12.05 -15.74 4.38
CA ILE A 114 13.11 -16.05 3.41
C ILE A 114 14.39 -15.27 3.76
N THR A 115 14.26 -13.99 4.10
CA THR A 115 15.41 -13.13 4.43
C THR A 115 16.11 -13.61 5.70
N ASP A 116 15.35 -13.97 6.73
CA ASP A 116 15.88 -14.46 8.00
C ASP A 116 16.50 -15.86 7.88
N SER A 117 16.00 -16.71 6.97
CA SER A 117 16.55 -18.06 6.74
C SER A 117 17.76 -18.09 5.81
N ALA A 118 17.98 -17.02 5.04
CA ALA A 118 19.11 -16.89 4.13
C ALA A 118 20.40 -16.40 4.83
N VAL A 119 20.33 -16.10 6.14
CA VAL A 119 21.45 -15.80 7.05
C VAL A 119 21.67 -17.00 7.98
#